data_AF-A0A843EPX3-F1
#
_entry.id   AF-A0A843EPX3-F1
#
_cell.length_a   1.000
_cell.length_b   1.000
_cell.length_c   1.000
_cell.angle_alpha   90.00
_cell.angle_beta   90.00
_cell.angle_gamma   90.00
#
_symmetry.space_group_name_H-M   'P 1'
#
loop_
_entity.id
_entity.type
_entity.pdbx_description
1 polymer ?
#
loop_
_entity_poly.entity_id
_entity_poly.type
_entity_poly.pdbx_seq_one_letter_code
_entity_poly.pdbx_strand_id
1 'polypeptide(L)'
;MFNKKYFVLILIILSLFCLIASVSAANSDLDDNLNKLSANESSVQSSHPIEKDTNQVDNASAANQNADDNSKNSGAVIRKAPKVWINKMVEKSDKKLVIKLKSDQKGKIYYSTNGKKPTVNSKKYTSPITLTSNKVLKFFAVSKDGSKSKVHTYKRILGKTSKGYVEKLYFGNLSSTKTIALIVGVHVQESGMHQAIHKGLVKKNKDLNRKFVLYYIHVLKDTGSYSKSRMNGQILGNKCIIKDIAKEKPEITTDIHETSYKISGYKYPRFIHMISNKHIKSVKISKQDHKKSSLYLKRLLKLAPHIHRYDPQLGSSPAYITVPIANKGMVSYIYETESNYSQKTKQSYADKYIKALDKVSLSI
;
A
#
# COMPACT_ATOMS: atom_id res chain seq x y z
N MET A 1 57.27 -3.86 17.14
CA MET A 1 55.93 -3.53 17.67
C MET A 1 55.11 -2.83 16.59
N PHE A 2 54.22 -3.54 15.89
CA PHE A 2 53.32 -2.94 14.90
C PHE A 2 52.17 -2.22 15.62
N ASN A 3 52.01 -0.93 15.32
CA ASN A 3 51.18 -0.01 16.08
C ASN A 3 49.69 -0.20 15.71
N LYS A 4 48.89 -0.78 16.63
CA LYS A 4 47.47 -1.17 16.46
C LYS A 4 46.56 -0.07 15.89
N LYS A 5 46.93 1.21 16.01
CA LYS A 5 46.15 2.33 15.47
C LYS A 5 46.17 2.41 13.93
N TYR A 6 47.24 1.97 13.27
CA TYR A 6 47.35 2.00 11.81
C TYR A 6 46.59 0.85 11.14
N PHE A 7 46.44 -0.29 11.81
CA PHE A 7 45.69 -1.44 11.29
C PHE A 7 44.18 -1.17 11.23
N VAL A 8 43.64 -0.44 12.22
CA VAL A 8 42.22 -0.03 12.23
C VAL A 8 41.91 1.02 11.16
N LEU A 9 42.85 1.94 10.89
CA LEU A 9 42.68 2.97 9.86
C LEU A 9 42.68 2.37 8.44
N ILE A 10 43.53 1.35 8.18
CA ILE A 10 43.58 0.64 6.90
C ILE A 10 42.30 -0.18 6.66
N LEU A 11 41.71 -0.79 7.69
CA LEU A 11 40.43 -1.51 7.59
C LEU A 11 39.23 -0.58 7.32
N ILE A 12 39.25 0.65 7.86
CA ILE A 12 38.22 1.66 7.59
C ILE A 12 38.33 2.19 6.15
N ILE A 13 39.56 2.37 5.62
CA ILE A 13 39.77 2.82 4.24
C ILE A 13 39.41 1.72 3.23
N LEU A 14 39.72 0.45 3.50
CA LEU A 14 39.33 -0.68 2.63
C LEU A 14 37.80 -0.89 2.59
N SER A 15 37.09 -0.71 3.72
CA SER A 15 35.62 -0.82 3.74
C SER A 15 34.92 0.36 3.06
N LEU A 16 35.53 1.55 3.07
CA LEU A 16 35.03 2.71 2.33
C LEU A 16 35.24 2.58 0.80
N PHE A 17 36.35 1.97 0.36
CA PHE A 17 36.59 1.69 -1.06
C PHE A 17 35.67 0.60 -1.63
N CYS A 18 35.34 -0.44 -0.86
CA CYS A 18 34.33 -1.43 -1.27
C CYS A 18 32.92 -0.84 -1.41
N LEU A 19 32.59 0.22 -0.66
CA LEU A 19 31.29 0.90 -0.74
C LEU A 19 31.18 1.80 -2.00
N ILE A 20 32.27 2.41 -2.43
CA ILE A 20 32.28 3.30 -3.61
C ILE A 20 32.22 2.47 -4.91
N ALA A 21 32.93 1.34 -4.97
CA ALA A 21 32.90 0.44 -6.13
C ALA A 21 31.51 -0.20 -6.34
N SER A 22 30.79 -0.53 -5.26
CA SER A 22 29.44 -1.12 -5.34
C SER A 22 28.35 -0.10 -5.70
N VAL A 23 28.52 1.18 -5.35
CA VAL A 23 27.60 2.26 -5.79
C VAL A 23 27.79 2.60 -7.27
N SER A 24 29.03 2.56 -7.79
CA SER A 24 29.29 2.82 -9.21
C SER A 24 28.76 1.71 -10.11
N ALA A 25 28.91 0.44 -9.72
CA ALA A 25 28.36 -0.70 -10.47
C ALA A 25 26.82 -0.76 -10.42
N ALA A 26 26.21 -0.40 -9.28
CA ALA A 26 24.75 -0.34 -9.16
C ALA A 26 24.12 0.74 -10.06
N ASN A 27 24.81 1.86 -10.30
CA ASN A 27 24.31 2.93 -11.17
C ASN A 27 24.41 2.56 -12.66
N SER A 28 25.48 1.90 -13.10
CA SER A 28 25.57 1.42 -14.50
C SER A 28 24.55 0.32 -14.81
N ASP A 29 24.30 -0.57 -13.85
CA ASP A 29 23.26 -1.61 -13.99
C ASP A 29 21.83 -1.06 -13.94
N LEU A 30 21.63 0.11 -13.33
CA LEU A 30 20.33 0.80 -13.27
C LEU A 30 19.96 1.42 -14.63
N ASP A 31 20.90 2.10 -15.29
CA ASP A 31 20.66 2.74 -16.59
C ASP A 31 20.44 1.72 -17.71
N ASP A 32 21.19 0.60 -17.71
CA ASP A 32 21.03 -0.48 -18.69
C ASP A 32 19.72 -1.28 -18.50
N ASN A 33 19.26 -1.46 -17.26
CA ASN A 33 17.98 -2.13 -16.98
C ASN A 33 16.77 -1.22 -17.27
N LEU A 34 16.88 0.10 -17.06
CA LEU A 34 15.82 1.05 -17.41
C LEU A 34 15.58 1.10 -18.93
N ASN A 35 16.66 1.09 -19.73
CA ASN A 35 16.57 1.12 -21.19
C ASN A 35 16.05 -0.20 -21.80
N LYS A 36 16.37 -1.36 -21.20
CA LYS A 36 15.81 -2.66 -21.62
C LYS A 36 14.33 -2.85 -21.25
N LEU A 37 13.85 -2.22 -20.18
CA LEU A 37 12.44 -2.29 -19.76
C LEU A 37 11.52 -1.39 -20.62
N SER A 38 12.00 -0.25 -21.12
CA SER A 38 11.20 0.63 -22.00
C SER A 38 10.95 0.04 -23.39
N ALA A 39 11.86 -0.80 -23.89
CA ALA A 39 11.73 -1.42 -25.22
C ALA A 39 10.70 -2.56 -25.29
N ASN A 40 10.31 -3.15 -24.14
CA ASN A 40 9.44 -4.33 -24.06
C ASN A 40 7.99 -4.03 -23.64
N GLU A 41 7.61 -2.77 -23.39
CA GLU A 41 6.25 -2.40 -22.94
C GLU A 41 5.25 -2.06 -24.07
N SER A 42 5.63 -2.21 -25.35
CA SER A 42 4.73 -1.91 -26.49
C SER A 42 3.68 -3.00 -26.78
N SER A 43 3.64 -4.14 -26.06
CA SER A 43 2.71 -5.23 -26.39
C SER A 43 2.22 -6.09 -25.21
N VAL A 44 1.63 -5.51 -24.15
CA VAL A 44 0.93 -6.32 -23.13
C VAL A 44 -0.48 -5.80 -22.83
N GLN A 45 -1.44 -6.50 -23.41
CA GLN A 45 -2.88 -6.35 -23.25
C GLN A 45 -3.32 -6.75 -21.83
N SER A 46 -4.18 -5.93 -21.21
CA SER A 46 -4.54 -5.99 -19.79
C SER A 46 -5.27 -7.28 -19.38
N SER A 47 -4.57 -8.20 -18.72
CA SER A 47 -5.17 -9.34 -18.00
C SER A 47 -5.06 -9.18 -16.49
N HIS A 48 -6.21 -9.18 -15.81
CA HIS A 48 -6.36 -9.03 -14.36
C HIS A 48 -6.34 -10.41 -13.66
N PRO A 49 -5.60 -10.64 -12.56
CA PRO A 49 -5.50 -11.97 -11.95
C PRO A 49 -6.58 -12.22 -10.90
N ILE A 50 -7.00 -13.48 -10.88
CA ILE A 50 -7.84 -14.13 -9.88
C ILE A 50 -6.91 -14.72 -8.82
N GLU A 51 -7.05 -14.34 -7.55
CA GLU A 51 -6.26 -14.91 -6.45
C GLU A 51 -6.93 -16.20 -5.91
N LYS A 52 -6.13 -17.25 -5.73
CA LYS A 52 -6.51 -18.50 -5.04
C LYS A 52 -6.11 -18.36 -3.57
N ASP A 53 -7.07 -18.50 -2.68
CA ASP A 53 -6.84 -18.50 -1.23
C ASP A 53 -6.46 -19.92 -0.79
N THR A 54 -5.25 -20.12 -0.28
CA THR A 54 -4.81 -21.34 0.41
C THR A 54 -4.52 -20.98 1.85
N ASN A 55 -5.46 -21.29 2.74
CA ASN A 55 -5.24 -21.51 4.17
C ASN A 55 -6.53 -22.09 4.77
N GLN A 56 -6.56 -23.41 4.97
CA GLN A 56 -7.41 -24.01 5.98
C GLN A 56 -6.70 -25.25 6.52
N VAL A 57 -6.12 -25.10 7.71
CA VAL A 57 -5.73 -26.19 8.60
C VAL A 57 -6.85 -26.24 9.63
N ASP A 58 -7.65 -27.29 9.60
CA ASP A 58 -8.45 -27.72 10.75
C ASP A 58 -8.42 -29.25 10.75
N ASN A 59 -7.67 -29.79 11.71
CA ASN A 59 -7.72 -31.19 12.12
C ASN A 59 -9.04 -31.43 12.87
N ALA A 60 -9.85 -32.35 12.39
CA ALA A 60 -10.77 -33.09 13.25
C ALA A 60 -11.00 -34.49 12.66
N SER A 61 -10.59 -35.47 13.44
CA SER A 61 -10.77 -36.91 13.28
C SER A 61 -12.23 -37.31 13.10
N ALA A 62 -12.50 -38.25 12.20
CA ALA A 62 -13.58 -39.20 12.38
C ALA A 62 -13.17 -40.53 11.74
N ALA A 63 -13.11 -41.55 12.59
CA ALA A 63 -12.86 -42.93 12.26
C ALA A 63 -13.92 -43.48 11.28
N ASN A 64 -13.45 -44.33 10.38
CA ASN A 64 -14.24 -45.17 9.51
C ASN A 64 -14.52 -46.48 10.27
N GLN A 65 -15.79 -46.88 10.46
CA GLN A 65 -16.25 -48.28 10.40
C GLN A 65 -17.78 -48.37 10.14
N ASN A 66 -18.10 -48.90 8.96
CA ASN A 66 -19.17 -49.83 8.54
C ASN A 66 -20.63 -49.65 9.00
N ALA A 67 -21.49 -49.41 8.01
CA ALA A 67 -22.86 -49.93 7.97
C ALA A 67 -23.24 -50.25 6.51
N ASP A 68 -24.07 -51.28 6.36
CA ASP A 68 -24.24 -52.15 5.21
C ASP A 68 -24.65 -51.52 3.88
N ASP A 69 -24.17 -52.17 2.82
CA ASP A 69 -24.41 -51.94 1.40
C ASP A 69 -25.81 -52.45 1.00
N ASN A 70 -26.77 -51.55 0.84
CA ASN A 70 -27.86 -51.74 -0.13
C ASN A 70 -28.61 -50.43 -0.46
N SER A 71 -28.11 -49.64 -1.41
CA SER A 71 -28.95 -48.70 -2.16
C SER A 71 -28.26 -48.19 -3.43
N LYS A 72 -28.76 -48.70 -4.56
CA LYS A 72 -28.91 -48.04 -5.86
C LYS A 72 -27.71 -47.22 -6.34
N ASN A 73 -27.03 -47.82 -7.32
CA ASN A 73 -26.23 -47.14 -8.35
C ASN A 73 -26.90 -45.86 -8.87
N SER A 74 -26.63 -44.72 -8.23
CA SER A 74 -26.77 -43.41 -8.85
C SER A 74 -25.38 -43.03 -9.32
N GLY A 75 -25.10 -43.20 -10.61
CA GLY A 75 -23.87 -42.70 -11.21
C GLY A 75 -23.70 -41.23 -10.82
N ALA A 76 -22.76 -40.95 -9.91
CA ALA A 76 -22.51 -39.61 -9.44
C ALA A 76 -21.94 -38.81 -10.62
N VAL A 77 -22.80 -38.09 -11.31
CA VAL A 77 -22.38 -37.17 -12.39
C VAL A 77 -21.41 -36.18 -11.76
N ILE A 78 -20.13 -36.27 -12.12
CA ILE A 78 -19.13 -35.29 -11.70
C ILE A 78 -19.45 -33.98 -12.41
N ARG A 79 -20.21 -33.10 -11.74
CA ARG A 79 -20.64 -31.82 -12.30
C ARG A 79 -19.49 -30.82 -12.24
N LYS A 80 -19.07 -30.33 -13.40
CA LYS A 80 -18.00 -29.34 -13.52
C LYS A 80 -18.46 -27.99 -13.01
N ALA A 81 -17.81 -27.47 -11.98
CA ALA A 81 -18.09 -26.13 -11.44
C ALA A 81 -17.96 -25.02 -12.51
N PRO A 82 -18.85 -24.02 -12.53
CA PRO A 82 -18.75 -22.89 -13.44
C PRO A 82 -17.49 -22.05 -13.16
N LYS A 83 -16.92 -21.46 -14.21
CA LYS A 83 -15.92 -20.39 -14.10
C LYS A 83 -16.63 -19.04 -14.20
N VAL A 84 -16.22 -18.10 -13.35
CA VAL A 84 -16.77 -16.73 -13.33
C VAL A 84 -15.63 -15.72 -13.27
N TRP A 85 -15.77 -14.60 -13.97
CA TRP A 85 -14.73 -13.58 -14.07
C TRP A 85 -15.30 -12.18 -14.33
N ILE A 86 -14.45 -11.17 -14.16
CA ILE A 86 -14.73 -9.81 -14.59
C ILE A 86 -14.48 -9.72 -16.09
N ASN A 87 -15.55 -9.55 -16.87
CA ASN A 87 -15.50 -9.47 -18.32
C ASN A 87 -15.14 -8.07 -18.83
N LYS A 88 -15.55 -7.01 -18.12
CA LYS A 88 -15.22 -5.64 -18.49
C LYS A 88 -15.17 -4.74 -17.26
N MET A 89 -14.22 -3.81 -17.25
CA MET A 89 -14.11 -2.71 -16.30
C MET A 89 -14.09 -1.40 -17.06
N VAL A 90 -14.92 -0.45 -16.66
CA VAL A 90 -14.96 0.89 -17.23
C VAL A 90 -14.82 1.90 -16.10
N GLU A 91 -13.72 2.64 -16.11
CA GLU A 91 -13.52 3.77 -15.22
C GLU A 91 -14.33 4.95 -15.75
N LYS A 92 -15.33 5.39 -14.97
CA LYS A 92 -16.17 6.55 -15.32
C LYS A 92 -15.66 7.84 -14.65
N SER A 93 -14.89 7.70 -13.58
CA SER A 93 -14.09 8.72 -12.87
C SER A 93 -13.20 8.02 -11.83
N ASP A 94 -12.18 8.70 -11.28
CA ASP A 94 -11.20 8.17 -10.28
C ASP A 94 -11.82 7.55 -9.00
N LYS A 95 -13.16 7.58 -8.88
CA LYS A 95 -13.93 7.15 -7.70
C LYS A 95 -15.06 6.18 -8.03
N LYS A 96 -15.35 5.91 -9.31
CA LYS A 96 -16.43 5.01 -9.77
C LYS A 96 -15.95 4.07 -10.87
N LEU A 97 -16.00 2.77 -10.57
CA LEU A 97 -15.68 1.70 -11.50
C LEU A 97 -16.95 0.91 -11.84
N VAL A 98 -17.25 0.77 -13.13
CA VAL A 98 -18.36 -0.07 -13.60
C VAL A 98 -17.81 -1.44 -13.99
N ILE A 99 -18.29 -2.49 -13.31
CA ILE A 99 -17.84 -3.87 -13.45
C ILE A 99 -18.93 -4.70 -14.13
N LYS A 100 -18.57 -5.39 -15.21
CA LYS A 100 -19.41 -6.40 -15.87
C LYS A 100 -18.83 -7.79 -15.61
N LEU A 101 -19.65 -8.69 -15.08
CA LEU A 101 -19.30 -10.08 -14.80
C LEU A 101 -19.79 -11.01 -15.91
N LYS A 102 -19.08 -12.14 -16.09
CA LYS A 102 -19.47 -13.21 -17.03
C LYS A 102 -19.16 -14.59 -16.41
N SER A 103 -19.93 -15.58 -16.82
CA SER A 103 -19.79 -16.99 -16.47
C SER A 103 -19.69 -17.81 -17.76
N ASP A 104 -18.94 -18.91 -17.75
CA ASP A 104 -18.82 -19.84 -18.89
C ASP A 104 -20.02 -20.78 -19.02
N GLN A 105 -20.77 -20.97 -17.93
CA GLN A 105 -22.00 -21.74 -17.91
C GLN A 105 -23.23 -20.86 -17.65
N LYS A 106 -24.39 -21.29 -18.18
CA LYS A 106 -25.69 -20.68 -17.87
C LYS A 106 -26.03 -20.88 -16.39
N GLY A 107 -26.53 -19.83 -15.74
CA GLY A 107 -26.79 -19.85 -14.31
C GLY A 107 -26.98 -18.46 -13.73
N LYS A 108 -26.77 -18.33 -12.42
CA LYS A 108 -26.87 -17.08 -11.67
C LYS A 108 -25.50 -16.73 -11.09
N ILE A 109 -25.14 -15.45 -11.12
CA ILE A 109 -23.96 -14.93 -10.40
C ILE A 109 -24.46 -14.16 -9.18
N TYR A 110 -23.87 -14.43 -8.02
CA TYR A 110 -24.17 -13.75 -6.76
C TYR A 110 -22.95 -12.99 -6.28
N TYR A 111 -23.17 -11.82 -5.68
CA TYR A 111 -22.08 -10.96 -5.26
C TYR A 111 -22.37 -10.16 -3.99
N SER A 112 -21.29 -9.64 -3.41
CA SER A 112 -21.28 -8.65 -2.33
C SER A 112 -20.26 -7.56 -2.67
N THR A 113 -20.50 -6.32 -2.21
CA THR A 113 -19.56 -5.19 -2.37
C THR A 113 -18.97 -4.71 -1.04
N ASN A 114 -19.33 -5.38 0.06
CA ASN A 114 -18.88 -5.08 1.41
C ASN A 114 -17.78 -6.04 1.89
N GLY A 115 -17.21 -6.87 1.00
CA GLY A 115 -16.17 -7.84 1.33
C GLY A 115 -16.65 -9.10 2.06
N LYS A 116 -17.93 -9.22 2.45
CA LYS A 116 -18.47 -10.45 3.04
C LYS A 116 -18.53 -11.57 1.99
N LYS A 117 -18.33 -12.82 2.40
CA LYS A 117 -18.46 -13.98 1.48
C LYS A 117 -19.91 -14.03 0.95
N PRO A 118 -20.15 -13.95 -0.37
CA PRO A 118 -21.49 -14.05 -0.93
C PRO A 118 -22.04 -15.48 -0.78
N THR A 119 -23.35 -15.56 -0.63
CA THR A 119 -24.15 -16.81 -0.63
C THR A 119 -25.25 -16.71 -1.69
N VAL A 120 -26.05 -17.78 -1.86
CA VAL A 120 -27.21 -17.76 -2.77
C VAL A 120 -28.31 -16.78 -2.36
N ASN A 121 -28.26 -16.26 -1.12
CA ASN A 121 -29.14 -15.21 -0.61
C ASN A 121 -28.57 -13.80 -0.82
N SER A 122 -27.37 -13.67 -1.39
CA SER A 122 -26.75 -12.39 -1.71
C SER A 122 -27.34 -11.75 -2.98
N LYS A 123 -26.89 -10.55 -3.32
CA LYS A 123 -27.37 -9.84 -4.51
C LYS A 123 -27.09 -10.64 -5.77
N LYS A 124 -28.09 -10.81 -6.62
CA LYS A 124 -27.96 -11.41 -7.96
C LYS A 124 -27.42 -10.37 -8.94
N TYR A 125 -26.45 -10.78 -9.75
CA TYR A 125 -25.93 -9.96 -10.84
C TYR A 125 -26.90 -10.02 -12.03
N THR A 126 -27.65 -8.93 -12.22
CA THR A 126 -28.57 -8.73 -13.34
C THR A 126 -28.19 -7.53 -14.21
N SER A 127 -27.31 -6.65 -13.71
CA SER A 127 -26.82 -5.46 -14.40
C SER A 127 -25.39 -5.10 -13.94
N PRO A 128 -24.65 -4.28 -14.69
CA PRO A 128 -23.29 -3.87 -14.33
C PRO A 128 -23.21 -3.28 -12.91
N ILE A 129 -22.20 -3.71 -12.15
CA ILE A 129 -22.00 -3.29 -10.76
C ILE A 129 -21.22 -1.99 -10.75
N THR A 130 -21.76 -0.94 -10.12
CA THR A 130 -21.00 0.27 -9.84
C THR A 130 -20.29 0.13 -8.49
N LEU A 131 -18.96 0.10 -8.52
CA LEU A 131 -18.10 0.01 -7.36
C LEU A 131 -17.50 1.39 -7.06
N THR A 132 -17.74 1.90 -5.85
CA THR A 132 -17.09 3.12 -5.38
C THR A 132 -15.72 2.81 -4.79
N SER A 133 -14.87 3.83 -4.66
CA SER A 133 -13.60 3.74 -3.92
C SER A 133 -13.77 3.03 -2.57
N ASN A 134 -12.91 2.06 -2.28
CA ASN A 134 -12.82 1.24 -1.05
C ASN A 134 -13.76 0.04 -0.94
N LYS A 135 -14.67 -0.19 -1.90
CA LYS A 135 -15.53 -1.39 -1.85
C LYS A 135 -14.76 -2.61 -2.37
N VAL A 136 -14.93 -3.74 -1.68
CA VAL A 136 -14.39 -5.04 -2.10
C VAL A 136 -15.52 -5.84 -2.72
N LEU A 137 -15.39 -6.16 -4.01
CA LEU A 137 -16.33 -6.99 -4.72
C LEU A 137 -15.95 -8.46 -4.51
N LYS A 138 -16.85 -9.25 -3.93
CA LYS A 138 -16.74 -10.72 -3.93
C LYS A 138 -17.89 -11.32 -4.73
N PHE A 139 -17.62 -12.33 -5.55
CA PHE A 139 -18.64 -12.92 -6.41
C PHE A 139 -18.37 -14.40 -6.70
N PHE A 140 -19.44 -15.15 -6.97
CA PHE A 140 -19.38 -16.54 -7.41
C PHE A 140 -20.57 -16.86 -8.32
N ALA A 141 -20.45 -17.91 -9.14
CA ALA A 141 -21.51 -18.39 -10.01
C ALA A 141 -22.14 -19.68 -9.48
N VAL A 142 -23.41 -19.88 -9.80
CA VAL A 142 -24.17 -21.11 -9.62
C VAL A 142 -24.78 -21.47 -10.96
N SER A 143 -24.40 -22.61 -11.52
CA SER A 143 -24.95 -23.14 -12.77
C SER A 143 -26.37 -23.66 -12.60
N LYS A 144 -27.07 -23.93 -13.72
CA LYS A 144 -28.47 -24.43 -13.70
C LYS A 144 -28.64 -25.74 -12.91
N ASP A 145 -27.63 -26.60 -12.90
CA ASP A 145 -27.58 -27.88 -12.20
C ASP A 145 -27.20 -27.76 -10.71
N GLY A 146 -27.01 -26.53 -10.21
CA GLY A 146 -26.68 -26.23 -8.82
C GLY A 146 -25.19 -26.18 -8.48
N SER A 147 -24.29 -26.49 -9.41
CA SER A 147 -22.84 -26.47 -9.17
C SER A 147 -22.33 -25.04 -8.89
N LYS A 148 -21.43 -24.89 -7.92
CA LYS A 148 -20.94 -23.58 -7.45
C LYS A 148 -19.48 -23.35 -7.85
N SER A 149 -19.16 -22.15 -8.34
CA SER A 149 -17.77 -21.73 -8.52
C SER A 149 -17.09 -21.43 -7.17
N LYS A 150 -15.77 -21.28 -7.18
CA LYS A 150 -15.05 -20.61 -6.10
C LYS A 150 -15.51 -19.15 -5.98
N VAL A 151 -15.34 -18.56 -4.80
CA VAL A 151 -15.55 -17.13 -4.60
C VAL A 151 -14.33 -16.38 -5.12
N HIS A 152 -14.57 -15.43 -6.02
CA HIS A 152 -13.58 -14.50 -6.53
C HIS A 152 -13.64 -13.20 -5.74
N THR A 153 -12.48 -12.61 -5.46
CA THR A 153 -12.36 -11.31 -4.79
C THR A 153 -11.73 -10.31 -5.75
N TYR A 154 -12.30 -9.12 -5.83
CA TYR A 154 -11.77 -7.98 -6.55
C TYR A 154 -11.64 -6.79 -5.59
N LYS A 155 -10.43 -6.22 -5.59
CA LYS A 155 -10.11 -4.97 -4.91
C LYS A 155 -9.64 -3.94 -5.94
N ARG A 156 -9.89 -2.67 -5.65
CA ARG A 156 -9.38 -1.57 -6.47
C ARG A 156 -7.88 -1.39 -6.17
N ILE A 157 -7.03 -1.89 -7.06
CA ILE A 157 -5.59 -1.69 -7.03
C ILE A 157 -5.19 -0.58 -8.00
N LEU A 158 -4.23 0.25 -7.61
CA LEU A 158 -3.61 1.25 -8.47
C LEU A 158 -2.64 0.62 -9.46
N GLY A 159 -1.89 -0.38 -9.00
CA GLY A 159 -0.90 -1.08 -9.79
C GLY A 159 -0.33 -2.26 -9.03
N LYS A 160 0.40 -3.11 -9.75
CA LYS A 160 1.01 -4.32 -9.21
C LYS A 160 2.34 -4.61 -9.91
N THR A 161 3.14 -5.44 -9.26
CA THR A 161 4.30 -6.13 -9.83
C THR A 161 4.21 -7.61 -9.44
N SER A 162 5.20 -8.42 -9.81
CA SER A 162 5.34 -9.79 -9.29
C SER A 162 5.62 -9.84 -7.78
N LYS A 163 5.96 -8.69 -7.17
CA LYS A 163 6.37 -8.58 -5.76
C LYS A 163 5.25 -8.07 -4.85
N GLY A 164 4.16 -7.55 -5.39
CA GLY A 164 3.07 -7.00 -4.60
C GLY A 164 2.13 -6.08 -5.39
N TYR A 165 1.28 -5.36 -4.67
CA TYR A 165 0.34 -4.40 -5.25
C TYR A 165 0.14 -3.16 -4.37
N VAL A 166 -0.36 -2.08 -4.96
CA VAL A 166 -0.75 -0.86 -4.25
C VAL A 166 -2.26 -0.71 -4.31
N GLU A 167 -2.93 -0.66 -3.15
CA GLU A 167 -4.32 -0.24 -3.05
C GLU A 167 -4.38 1.29 -2.99
N LYS A 168 -5.36 1.89 -3.69
CA LYS A 168 -5.66 3.32 -3.58
C LYS A 168 -7.06 3.48 -2.99
N LEU A 169 -7.10 4.03 -1.79
CA LEU A 169 -8.29 4.18 -0.98
C LEU A 169 -8.57 5.67 -0.73
N TYR A 170 -9.84 6.03 -0.58
CA TYR A 170 -10.27 7.40 -0.41
C TYR A 170 -11.15 7.54 0.83
N PHE A 171 -10.85 8.51 1.70
CA PHE A 171 -11.58 8.72 2.94
C PHE A 171 -11.99 10.18 3.12
N GLY A 172 -12.97 10.41 3.99
CA GLY A 172 -13.44 11.76 4.33
C GLY A 172 -14.34 12.38 3.27
N ASN A 173 -14.32 13.70 3.21
CA ASN A 173 -15.15 14.47 2.29
C ASN A 173 -14.60 14.39 0.85
N LEU A 174 -15.16 13.51 0.03
CA LEU A 174 -14.71 13.28 -1.34
C LEU A 174 -15.01 14.42 -2.33
N SER A 175 -15.86 15.39 -1.96
CA SER A 175 -16.09 16.60 -2.76
C SER A 175 -15.13 17.73 -2.39
N SER A 176 -14.37 17.60 -1.30
CA SER A 176 -13.38 18.58 -0.88
C SER A 176 -12.26 18.71 -1.92
N THR A 177 -11.91 19.96 -2.26
CA THR A 177 -10.74 20.29 -3.08
C THR A 177 -9.43 20.19 -2.29
N LYS A 178 -9.52 20.17 -0.95
CA LYS A 178 -8.40 20.02 -0.04
C LYS A 178 -8.07 18.54 0.14
N THR A 179 -6.93 18.13 -0.41
CA THR A 179 -6.52 16.72 -0.47
C THR A 179 -5.31 16.47 0.42
N ILE A 180 -5.36 15.39 1.22
CA ILE A 180 -4.23 14.87 1.97
C ILE A 180 -3.87 13.49 1.40
N ALA A 181 -2.61 13.29 1.02
CA ALA A 181 -2.12 11.99 0.57
C ALA A 181 -1.31 11.31 1.68
N LEU A 182 -1.57 10.04 1.93
CA LEU A 182 -0.88 9.22 2.92
C LEU A 182 -0.33 7.96 2.23
N ILE A 183 0.92 7.62 2.54
CA ILE A 183 1.59 6.43 2.02
C ILE A 183 1.92 5.54 3.22
N VAL A 184 1.54 4.27 3.14
CA VAL A 184 1.77 3.27 4.19
C VAL A 184 2.18 1.95 3.56
N GLY A 185 2.81 1.07 4.35
CA GLY A 185 3.15 -0.28 3.91
C GLY A 185 4.43 -0.39 3.08
N VAL A 186 5.23 0.68 2.99
CA VAL A 186 6.53 0.64 2.28
C VAL A 186 7.42 -0.46 2.88
N HIS A 187 7.46 -0.59 4.21
CA HIS A 187 8.22 -1.63 4.90
C HIS A 187 7.29 -2.54 5.70
N VAL A 188 7.35 -3.85 5.42
CA VAL A 188 6.46 -4.85 6.00
C VAL A 188 6.57 -4.91 7.54
N GLN A 189 7.77 -4.71 8.07
CA GLN A 189 8.07 -4.80 9.50
C GLN A 189 7.57 -3.58 10.29
N GLU A 190 7.22 -2.49 9.61
CA GLU A 190 6.71 -1.24 10.21
C GLU A 190 5.17 -1.19 10.22
N SER A 191 4.53 -2.36 10.10
CA SER A 191 3.09 -2.49 9.82
C SER A 191 2.17 -1.91 10.90
N GLY A 192 2.67 -1.65 12.10
CA GLY A 192 1.81 -1.29 13.22
C GLY A 192 1.12 0.06 13.05
N MET A 193 1.89 1.10 12.75
CA MET A 193 1.42 2.46 12.51
C MET A 193 0.66 2.53 11.17
N HIS A 194 1.05 1.73 10.18
CA HIS A 194 0.30 1.61 8.92
C HIS A 194 -1.14 1.14 9.16
N GLN A 195 -1.30 0.07 9.94
CA GLN A 195 -2.62 -0.44 10.33
C GLN A 195 -3.40 0.59 11.16
N ALA A 196 -2.74 1.26 12.10
CA ALA A 196 -3.35 2.28 12.95
C ALA A 196 -3.90 3.47 12.14
N ILE A 197 -3.14 3.97 11.16
CA ILE A 197 -3.56 5.02 10.23
C ILE A 197 -4.75 4.56 9.39
N HIS A 198 -4.66 3.39 8.75
CA HIS A 198 -5.77 2.86 7.95
C HIS A 198 -7.04 2.68 8.80
N LYS A 199 -6.94 2.09 9.99
CA LYS A 199 -8.06 1.92 10.92
C LYS A 199 -8.64 3.26 11.38
N GLY A 200 -7.80 4.25 11.64
CA GLY A 200 -8.22 5.60 12.00
C GLY A 200 -9.03 6.27 10.88
N LEU A 201 -8.57 6.16 9.63
CA LEU A 201 -9.26 6.69 8.45
C LEU A 201 -10.61 5.98 8.22
N VAL A 202 -10.65 4.65 8.35
CA VAL A 202 -11.90 3.87 8.26
C VAL A 202 -12.90 4.34 9.32
N LYS A 203 -12.45 4.49 10.57
CA LYS A 203 -13.30 4.90 11.70
C LYS A 203 -13.86 6.31 11.51
N LYS A 204 -13.03 7.25 11.05
CA LYS A 204 -13.38 8.67 10.92
C LYS A 204 -13.92 9.06 9.54
N ASN A 205 -14.15 8.08 8.66
CA ASN A 205 -14.42 8.34 7.25
C ASN A 205 -15.57 9.34 6.97
N LYS A 206 -16.56 9.40 7.86
CA LYS A 206 -17.71 10.32 7.72
C LYS A 206 -17.50 11.67 8.41
N ASP A 207 -16.46 11.82 9.23
CA ASP A 207 -16.24 12.96 10.12
C ASP A 207 -15.12 13.89 9.63
N LEU A 208 -14.40 13.51 8.57
CA LEU A 208 -13.26 14.25 8.03
C LEU A 208 -13.73 15.28 7.00
N ASN A 209 -13.26 16.51 7.16
CA ASN A 209 -13.62 17.65 6.29
C ASN A 209 -12.84 17.66 4.97
N ARG A 210 -11.69 16.99 4.93
CA ARG A 210 -10.83 16.87 3.75
C ARG A 210 -11.00 15.55 3.03
N LYS A 211 -10.54 15.54 1.77
CA LYS A 211 -10.35 14.31 1.01
C LYS A 211 -9.02 13.70 1.41
N PHE A 212 -9.04 12.52 2.01
CA PHE A 212 -7.83 11.72 2.26
C PHE A 212 -7.68 10.67 1.17
N VAL A 213 -6.47 10.54 0.63
CA VAL A 213 -6.09 9.48 -0.32
C VAL A 213 -5.00 8.65 0.34
N LEU A 214 -5.28 7.36 0.57
CA LEU A 214 -4.34 6.42 1.14
C LEU A 214 -3.80 5.50 0.03
N TYR A 215 -2.50 5.53 -0.16
CA TYR A 215 -1.74 4.56 -0.94
C TYR A 215 -1.22 3.48 0.00
N TYR A 216 -1.83 2.31 -0.03
CA TYR A 216 -1.45 1.17 0.81
C TYR A 216 -0.65 0.17 -0.02
N ILE A 217 0.65 0.10 0.26
CA ILE A 217 1.55 -0.85 -0.39
C ILE A 217 1.45 -2.21 0.32
N HIS A 218 1.27 -3.27 -0.47
CA HIS A 218 1.22 -4.66 -0.01
C HIS A 218 2.34 -5.45 -0.68
N VAL A 219 3.43 -5.71 0.05
CA VAL A 219 4.53 -6.56 -0.40
C VAL A 219 4.21 -8.03 -0.10
N LEU A 220 4.28 -8.89 -1.11
CA LEU A 220 3.91 -10.32 -1.03
C LEU A 220 5.10 -11.26 -1.19
N LYS A 221 6.29 -10.75 -1.52
CA LYS A 221 7.51 -11.53 -1.75
C LYS A 221 8.62 -11.10 -0.81
N ASP A 222 9.45 -12.07 -0.46
CA ASP A 222 10.65 -11.89 0.36
C ASP A 222 10.35 -11.32 1.76
N THR A 223 9.13 -11.51 2.27
CA THR A 223 8.62 -10.91 3.52
C THR A 223 9.38 -11.35 4.77
N GLY A 224 10.09 -12.49 4.71
CA GLY A 224 10.99 -12.95 5.77
C GLY A 224 12.35 -12.24 5.83
N SER A 225 12.72 -11.44 4.82
CA SER A 225 13.98 -10.69 4.78
C SER A 225 13.71 -9.19 4.80
N TYR A 226 14.12 -8.52 5.88
CA TYR A 226 13.92 -7.06 6.03
C TYR A 226 14.42 -6.29 4.80
N SER A 227 15.68 -6.47 4.41
CA SER A 227 16.29 -5.73 3.29
C SER A 227 15.56 -5.94 1.96
N LYS A 228 15.22 -7.20 1.63
CA LYS A 228 14.53 -7.53 0.37
C LYS A 228 13.09 -7.03 0.37
N SER A 229 12.33 -7.26 1.45
CA SER A 229 10.94 -6.80 1.54
C SER A 229 10.84 -5.28 1.51
N ARG A 230 11.78 -4.59 2.16
CA ARG A 230 11.91 -3.14 2.18
C ARG A 230 12.11 -2.59 0.77
N MET A 231 13.07 -3.15 0.03
CA MET A 231 13.34 -2.75 -1.36
C MET A 231 12.15 -3.03 -2.28
N ASN A 232 11.49 -4.18 -2.12
CA ASN A 232 10.28 -4.52 -2.88
C ASN A 232 9.19 -3.45 -2.70
N GLY A 233 8.96 -2.99 -1.47
CA GLY A 233 7.98 -1.94 -1.18
C GLY A 233 8.37 -0.58 -1.74
N GLN A 234 9.65 -0.20 -1.65
CA GLN A 234 10.18 1.02 -2.27
C GLN A 234 9.96 1.05 -3.79
N ILE A 235 10.35 -0.02 -4.50
CA ILE A 235 10.22 -0.12 -5.96
C ILE A 235 8.74 -0.11 -6.37
N LEU A 236 7.91 -0.86 -5.65
CA LEU A 236 6.47 -0.91 -5.92
C LEU A 236 5.81 0.46 -5.70
N GLY A 237 6.16 1.16 -4.62
CA GLY A 237 5.71 2.52 -4.35
C GLY A 237 6.17 3.49 -5.43
N ASN A 238 7.44 3.45 -5.82
CA ASN A 238 7.96 4.29 -6.90
C ASN A 238 7.19 4.08 -8.22
N LYS A 239 7.03 2.81 -8.65
CA LYS A 239 6.38 2.47 -9.92
C LYS A 239 4.91 2.88 -9.97
N CYS A 240 4.18 2.71 -8.87
CA CYS A 240 2.74 2.90 -8.85
C CYS A 240 2.30 4.29 -8.38
N ILE A 241 2.91 4.82 -7.32
CA ILE A 241 2.40 6.02 -6.61
C ILE A 241 2.86 7.30 -7.31
N ILE A 242 4.12 7.38 -7.75
CA ILE A 242 4.74 8.64 -8.21
C ILE A 242 3.98 9.28 -9.38
N LYS A 243 3.49 8.47 -10.33
CA LYS A 243 2.72 8.96 -11.48
C LYS A 243 1.30 9.37 -11.10
N ASP A 244 0.69 8.69 -10.14
CA ASP A 244 -0.72 8.87 -9.78
C ASP A 244 -0.93 10.01 -8.78
N ILE A 245 -0.05 10.15 -7.78
CA ILE A 245 -0.23 11.10 -6.67
C ILE A 245 -0.31 12.57 -7.12
N ALA A 246 0.37 12.93 -8.21
CA ALA A 246 0.28 14.27 -8.78
C ALA A 246 -1.14 14.62 -9.28
N LYS A 247 -1.91 13.61 -9.73
CA LYS A 247 -3.30 13.79 -10.19
C LYS A 247 -4.24 14.15 -9.04
N GLU A 248 -3.91 13.71 -7.83
CA GLU A 248 -4.69 14.01 -6.62
C GLU A 248 -4.47 15.42 -6.09
N LYS A 249 -3.41 16.11 -6.53
CA LYS A 249 -3.04 17.47 -6.13
C LYS A 249 -3.05 17.65 -4.58
N PRO A 250 -2.32 16.83 -3.82
CA PRO A 250 -2.33 16.91 -2.37
C PRO A 250 -1.74 18.23 -1.85
N GLU A 251 -2.37 18.79 -0.81
CA GLU A 251 -1.82 19.89 -0.02
C GLU A 251 -0.65 19.43 0.85
N ILE A 252 -0.73 18.20 1.36
CA ILE A 252 0.27 17.52 2.17
C ILE A 252 0.33 16.06 1.75
N THR A 253 1.54 15.55 1.55
CA THR A 253 1.83 14.12 1.43
C THR A 253 2.66 13.66 2.61
N THR A 254 2.24 12.58 3.27
CA THR A 254 3.02 11.96 4.35
C THR A 254 3.32 10.51 4.01
N ASP A 255 4.60 10.15 4.07
CA ASP A 255 5.08 8.77 4.08
C ASP A 255 5.24 8.31 5.54
N ILE A 256 4.54 7.24 5.92
CA ILE A 256 4.39 6.81 7.31
C ILE A 256 5.32 5.64 7.59
N HIS A 257 6.15 5.78 8.62
CA HIS A 257 7.18 4.81 8.98
C HIS A 257 7.19 4.50 10.47
N GLU A 258 7.89 3.42 10.80
CA GLU A 258 8.31 3.13 12.16
C GLU A 258 9.82 3.07 12.28
N THR A 259 10.31 3.38 13.48
CA THR A 259 11.74 3.43 13.79
C THR A 259 12.03 2.74 15.13
N SER A 260 13.24 2.20 15.26
CA SER A 260 13.76 1.67 16.53
C SER A 260 14.30 2.77 17.46
N TYR A 261 13.98 4.05 17.19
CA TYR A 261 14.28 5.21 18.02
C TYR A 261 15.76 5.29 18.43
N LYS A 262 16.09 5.01 19.70
CA LYS A 262 17.46 5.12 20.24
C LYS A 262 18.43 4.17 19.54
N ILE A 263 17.97 2.99 19.13
CA ILE A 263 18.79 2.02 18.40
C ILE A 263 19.20 2.59 17.03
N SER A 264 18.33 3.39 16.41
CA SER A 264 18.61 4.10 15.15
C SER A 264 19.37 5.42 15.34
N GLY A 265 19.75 5.78 16.57
CA GLY A 265 20.43 7.04 16.88
C GLY A 265 19.54 8.28 16.80
N TYR A 266 18.22 8.12 16.70
CA TYR A 266 17.30 9.25 16.59
C TYR A 266 17.06 9.95 17.92
N LYS A 267 16.96 11.28 17.89
CA LYS A 267 16.72 12.11 19.07
C LYS A 267 15.31 11.99 19.64
N TYR A 268 14.33 11.66 18.82
CA TYR A 268 12.93 11.59 19.22
C TYR A 268 12.29 10.26 18.78
N PRO A 269 11.40 9.68 19.59
CA PRO A 269 10.69 8.43 19.24
C PRO A 269 9.57 8.68 18.23
N ARG A 270 9.23 9.94 17.97
CA ARG A 270 8.15 10.32 17.08
C ARG A 270 8.38 11.71 16.55
N PHE A 271 8.52 11.80 15.24
CA PHE A 271 8.87 13.04 14.60
C PHE A 271 8.40 13.11 13.15
N ILE A 272 8.38 14.32 12.62
CA ILE A 272 8.27 14.58 11.21
C ILE A 272 9.61 15.08 10.69
N HIS A 273 10.08 14.41 9.64
CA HIS A 273 11.18 14.87 8.79
C HIS A 273 10.58 15.53 7.54
N MET A 274 10.90 16.81 7.35
CA MET A 274 10.49 17.56 6.17
C MET A 274 11.45 17.32 5.01
N ILE A 275 10.93 16.77 3.90
CA ILE A 275 11.73 16.58 2.69
C ILE A 275 11.88 17.91 1.96
N SER A 276 13.09 18.49 2.03
CA SER A 276 13.40 19.80 1.46
C SER A 276 14.88 19.91 1.06
N ASN A 277 15.16 20.86 0.17
CA ASN A 277 16.50 21.18 -0.32
C ASN A 277 17.47 21.76 0.74
N LYS A 278 17.00 22.07 1.95
CA LYS A 278 17.85 22.63 3.02
C LYS A 278 18.79 21.59 3.62
N HIS A 279 18.35 20.33 3.67
CA HIS A 279 19.08 19.24 4.32
C HIS A 279 19.28 18.02 3.39
N ILE A 280 18.69 18.06 2.19
CA ILE A 280 18.71 16.95 1.23
C ILE A 280 19.10 17.50 -0.14
N LYS A 281 20.35 17.26 -0.55
CA LYS A 281 20.93 17.82 -1.79
C LYS A 281 20.19 17.38 -3.06
N SER A 282 19.60 16.19 -3.08
CA SER A 282 18.85 15.66 -4.23
C SER A 282 17.45 16.26 -4.39
N VAL A 283 16.98 17.04 -3.41
CA VAL A 283 15.68 17.70 -3.47
C VAL A 283 15.82 19.04 -4.19
N LYS A 284 15.07 19.22 -5.28
CA LYS A 284 15.04 20.41 -6.13
C LYS A 284 13.66 21.05 -6.04
N ILE A 285 13.44 21.86 -4.99
CA ILE A 285 12.20 22.61 -4.77
C ILE A 285 12.44 24.11 -4.80
N SER A 286 11.40 24.88 -5.17
CA SER A 286 11.46 26.33 -5.16
C SER A 286 11.51 26.89 -3.73
N LYS A 287 11.96 28.14 -3.57
CA LYS A 287 11.88 28.86 -2.28
C LYS A 287 10.44 28.96 -1.77
N GLN A 288 9.47 29.10 -2.67
CA GLN A 288 8.05 29.19 -2.34
C GLN A 288 7.51 27.86 -1.81
N ASP A 289 7.85 26.74 -2.44
CA ASP A 289 7.46 25.41 -1.99
C ASP A 289 8.09 25.07 -0.63
N HIS A 290 9.36 25.45 -0.43
CA HIS A 290 10.02 25.31 0.87
C HIS A 290 9.28 26.09 1.97
N LYS A 291 8.93 27.36 1.70
CA LYS A 291 8.19 28.22 2.64
C LYS A 291 6.81 27.64 2.95
N LYS A 292 6.10 27.16 1.92
CA LYS A 292 4.79 26.51 2.04
C LYS A 292 4.87 25.25 2.90
N SER A 293 5.81 24.36 2.61
CA SER A 293 6.07 23.14 3.39
C SER A 293 6.40 23.47 4.85
N SER A 294 7.32 24.40 5.08
CA SER A 294 7.67 24.84 6.44
C SER A 294 6.47 25.41 7.23
N LEU A 295 5.59 26.16 6.57
CA LEU A 295 4.41 26.75 7.19
C LEU A 295 3.37 25.69 7.56
N TYR A 296 3.08 24.74 6.67
CA TYR A 296 2.23 23.59 7.00
C TYR A 296 2.79 22.81 8.17
N LEU A 297 4.09 22.50 8.18
CA LEU A 297 4.71 21.76 9.27
C LEU A 297 4.58 22.50 10.60
N LYS A 298 4.90 23.80 10.63
CA LYS A 298 4.74 24.62 11.84
C LYS A 298 3.30 24.57 12.39
N ARG A 299 2.29 24.67 11.53
CA ARG A 299 0.87 24.63 11.93
C ARG A 299 0.43 23.22 12.33
N LEU A 300 0.92 22.19 11.64
CA LEU A 300 0.65 20.79 11.95
C LEU A 300 1.17 20.44 13.35
N LEU A 301 2.39 20.87 13.70
CA LEU A 301 2.98 20.60 15.01
C LEU A 301 2.28 21.35 16.15
N LYS A 302 1.65 22.50 15.90
CA LYS A 302 0.76 23.15 16.88
C LYS A 302 -0.48 22.30 17.18
N LEU A 303 -1.03 21.64 16.16
CA LEU A 303 -2.19 20.76 16.31
C LEU A 303 -1.82 19.37 16.86
N ALA A 304 -0.55 18.97 16.71
CA ALA A 304 -0.01 17.70 17.16
C ALA A 304 1.29 17.90 17.98
N PRO A 305 1.21 18.52 19.18
CA PRO A 305 2.40 18.90 19.97
C PRO A 305 3.20 17.71 20.51
N HIS A 306 2.66 16.50 20.40
CA HIS A 306 3.30 15.24 20.77
C HIS A 306 4.29 14.74 19.69
N ILE A 307 4.43 15.45 18.57
CA ILE A 307 5.33 15.14 17.46
C ILE A 307 6.42 16.20 17.44
N HIS A 308 7.68 15.79 17.30
CA HIS A 308 8.79 16.72 17.13
C HIS A 308 9.08 16.98 15.66
N ARG A 309 9.62 18.16 15.33
CA ARG A 309 10.35 18.32 14.08
C ARG A 309 11.75 17.76 14.27
N TYR A 310 12.18 16.89 13.35
CA TYR A 310 13.54 16.36 13.36
C TYR A 310 13.91 15.89 11.96
N ASP A 311 15.01 16.44 11.44
CA ASP A 311 15.46 16.23 10.05
C ASP A 311 16.81 15.47 10.07
N PRO A 312 16.84 14.15 10.37
CA PRO A 312 18.07 13.35 10.42
C PRO A 312 18.67 13.12 9.03
N GLN A 313 19.88 12.53 8.97
CA GLN A 313 20.42 12.02 7.71
C GLN A 313 19.45 11.00 7.09
N LEU A 314 19.21 11.10 5.78
CA LEU A 314 18.28 10.21 5.10
C LEU A 314 18.82 8.79 5.04
N GLY A 315 17.94 7.82 5.32
CA GLY A 315 18.10 6.45 4.85
C GLY A 315 17.83 6.32 3.35
N SER A 316 17.77 5.09 2.85
CA SER A 316 17.57 4.81 1.42
C SER A 316 16.13 4.99 0.93
N SER A 317 15.11 4.70 1.75
CA SER A 317 13.68 4.78 1.35
C SER A 317 13.27 6.08 0.67
N PRO A 318 13.61 7.26 1.26
CA PRO A 318 13.06 8.51 0.79
C PRO A 318 13.45 8.80 -0.66
N ALA A 319 14.59 8.31 -1.13
CA ALA A 319 15.03 8.47 -2.52
C ALA A 319 14.07 7.82 -3.54
N TYR A 320 13.32 6.78 -3.14
CA TYR A 320 12.41 6.06 -4.04
C TYR A 320 11.01 6.66 -4.07
N ILE A 321 10.53 7.23 -2.96
CA ILE A 321 9.14 7.66 -2.85
C ILE A 321 9.06 9.14 -2.51
N THR A 322 9.46 9.53 -1.31
CA THR A 322 9.19 10.88 -0.78
C THR A 322 9.97 11.99 -1.50
N VAL A 323 11.23 11.76 -1.90
CA VAL A 323 12.06 12.72 -2.64
C VAL A 323 11.51 12.97 -4.05
N PRO A 324 11.18 11.95 -4.87
CA PRO A 324 10.50 12.17 -6.15
C PRO A 324 9.18 12.93 -6.04
N ILE A 325 8.42 12.74 -4.96
CA ILE A 325 7.18 13.51 -4.70
C ILE A 325 7.52 14.97 -4.38
N ALA A 326 8.49 15.21 -3.49
CA ALA A 326 8.95 16.56 -3.15
C ALA A 326 9.46 17.32 -4.39
N ASN A 327 10.21 16.66 -5.27
CA ASN A 327 10.74 17.23 -6.52
C ASN A 327 9.65 17.63 -7.53
N LYS A 328 8.40 17.24 -7.32
CA LYS A 328 7.24 17.74 -8.07
C LYS A 328 6.60 18.96 -7.42
N GLY A 329 7.27 19.61 -6.47
CA GLY A 329 6.77 20.78 -5.73
C GLY A 329 5.72 20.46 -4.65
N MET A 330 5.49 19.18 -4.35
CA MET A 330 4.49 18.78 -3.36
C MET A 330 5.07 18.82 -1.94
N VAL A 331 4.28 19.32 -0.98
CA VAL A 331 4.62 19.27 0.45
C VAL A 331 4.73 17.81 0.86
N SER A 332 5.92 17.39 1.32
CA SER A 332 6.25 15.99 1.53
C SER A 332 6.96 15.78 2.86
N TYR A 333 6.37 14.93 3.69
CA TYR A 333 6.85 14.61 5.03
C TYR A 333 7.09 13.11 5.17
N ILE A 334 8.07 12.74 6.00
CA ILE A 334 8.16 11.42 6.58
C ILE A 334 7.69 11.54 8.02
N TYR A 335 6.71 10.74 8.42
CA TYR A 335 6.28 10.65 9.81
C TYR A 335 6.78 9.34 10.41
N GLU A 336 7.71 9.45 11.34
CA GLU A 336 8.37 8.35 12.02
C GLU A 336 7.78 8.15 13.40
N THR A 337 7.51 6.89 13.77
CA THR A 337 6.99 6.53 15.09
C THR A 337 7.72 5.31 15.67
N GLU A 338 7.94 5.29 16.98
CA GLU A 338 8.64 4.19 17.61
C GLU A 338 7.92 2.84 17.45
N SER A 339 8.66 1.84 16.99
CA SER A 339 8.12 0.52 16.68
C SER A 339 7.64 -0.24 17.92
N ASN A 340 8.23 0.04 19.08
CA ASN A 340 7.95 -0.63 20.35
C ASN A 340 6.66 -0.15 21.04
N TYR A 341 6.02 0.90 20.54
CA TYR A 341 4.72 1.31 21.08
C TYR A 341 3.67 0.20 20.92
N SER A 342 2.86 0.00 21.97
CA SER A 342 1.70 -0.88 21.88
C SER A 342 0.75 -0.43 20.78
N GLN A 343 -0.03 -1.36 20.21
CA GLN A 343 -0.98 -1.00 19.17
C GLN A 343 -2.05 0.01 19.62
N LYS A 344 -2.43 -0.02 20.90
CA LYS A 344 -3.33 0.99 21.48
C LYS A 344 -2.70 2.39 21.43
N THR A 345 -1.42 2.48 21.77
CA THR A 345 -0.65 3.74 21.71
C THR A 345 -0.48 4.21 20.26
N LYS A 346 -0.14 3.29 19.33
CA LYS A 346 -0.05 3.60 17.90
C LYS A 346 -1.38 4.11 17.35
N GLN A 347 -2.50 3.48 17.70
CA GLN A 347 -3.84 3.95 17.33
C GLN A 347 -4.15 5.34 17.87
N SER A 348 -3.79 5.64 19.13
CA SER A 348 -3.99 6.97 19.71
C SER A 348 -3.22 8.06 18.95
N TYR A 349 -1.96 7.78 18.58
CA TYR A 349 -1.16 8.73 17.79
C TYR A 349 -1.66 8.87 16.35
N ALA A 350 -2.05 7.76 15.70
CA ALA A 350 -2.67 7.81 14.37
C ALA A 350 -3.94 8.67 14.36
N ASP A 351 -4.83 8.49 15.34
CA ASP A 351 -6.06 9.28 15.47
C ASP A 351 -5.78 10.78 15.67
N LYS A 352 -4.80 11.12 16.51
CA LYS A 352 -4.36 12.52 16.73
C LYS A 352 -3.74 13.11 15.47
N TYR A 353 -2.91 12.34 14.75
CA TYR A 353 -2.25 12.79 13.55
C TYR A 353 -3.24 13.04 12.41
N ILE A 354 -4.17 12.11 12.16
CA ILE A 354 -5.27 12.28 11.18
C ILE A 354 -6.10 13.52 11.51
N LYS A 355 -6.47 13.73 12.78
CA LYS A 355 -7.21 14.92 13.22
C LYS A 355 -6.43 16.22 12.96
N ALA A 356 -5.12 16.21 13.18
CA ALA A 356 -4.26 17.37 12.91
C ALA A 356 -4.16 17.67 11.41
N LEU A 357 -4.01 16.64 10.57
CA LEU A 357 -4.02 16.76 9.11
C LEU A 357 -5.35 17.28 8.55
N ASP A 358 -6.49 16.86 9.12
CA ASP A 358 -7.81 17.35 8.69
C ASP A 358 -7.98 18.86 9.00
N LYS A 359 -7.36 19.33 10.08
CA LYS A 359 -7.47 20.72 10.55
C LYS A 359 -6.42 21.67 9.98
N VAL A 360 -5.22 21.20 9.62
CA VAL A 360 -4.07 22.09 9.29
C VAL A 360 -4.30 22.91 8.02
N SER A 361 -4.64 24.19 8.15
CA SER A 361 -4.88 25.08 6.99
C SER A 361 -3.71 26.04 6.76
N LEU A 362 -3.58 26.59 5.54
CA LEU A 362 -2.77 27.78 5.27
C LEU A 362 -3.57 29.09 5.40
N SER A 363 -4.91 29.02 5.35
CA SER A 363 -5.76 30.17 5.67
C SER A 363 -5.56 30.55 7.14
N ILE A 364 -5.51 31.85 7.42
CA ILE A 364 -5.50 32.38 8.79
C ILE A 364 -6.83 32.05 9.45
#